data_AF-A0A1F7RZ22-F1
#
_entry.id   AF-A0A1F7RZ22-F1
#
_cell.length_a   1.000
_cell.length_b   1.000
_cell.length_c   1.000
_cell.angle_alpha   90.00
_cell.angle_beta   90.00
_cell.angle_gamma   90.00
#
_symmetry.space_group_name_H-M   'P 1'
#
loop_
_entity.id
_entity.type
_entity.pdbx_description
1 polymer ?
#
loop_
_entity_poly.entity_id
_entity_poly.type
_entity_poly.pdbx_seq_one_letter_code
_entity_poly.pdbx_strand_id
1 'polypeptide(L)' 'SKCKEAIPELLKALEDEDELVRSHTAWALGKISGEKAKKGLEKALSPETNLNVKEEIKSALSSNY' A
#
# COMPACT_ATOMS: atom_id res chain seq x y z
N SER A 1 10.51 14.34 5.46
CA SER A 1 11.47 13.75 4.51
C SER A 1 10.74 13.45 3.22
N LYS A 2 11.45 13.50 2.09
CA LYS A 2 10.92 13.34 0.73
C LYS A 2 10.02 12.10 0.54
N CYS A 3 10.22 11.05 1.33
CA CYS A 3 9.38 9.84 1.31
C CYS A 3 7.92 10.08 1.72
N LYS A 4 7.64 10.98 2.66
CA LYS A 4 6.25 11.26 3.10
C LYS A 4 5.46 12.06 2.06
N GLU A 5 6.15 12.80 1.20
CA GLU A 5 5.55 13.55 0.09
C GLU A 5 5.06 12.62 -1.04
N ALA A 6 5.64 11.42 -1.16
CA ALA A 6 5.22 10.42 -2.15
C ALA A 6 3.94 9.66 -1.76
N ILE A 7 3.51 9.72 -0.49
CA ILE A 7 2.34 8.97 -0.01
C ILE A 7 1.09 9.24 -0.85
N PRO A 8 0.69 10.49 -1.18
CA PRO A 8 -0.51 10.72 -1.98
C PRO A 8 -0.50 10.08 -3.37
N GLU A 9 0.66 10.02 -4.03
CA GLU A 9 0.79 9.39 -5.36
C GLU A 9 0.77 7.88 -5.25
N LEU A 10 1.48 7.31 -4.28
CA LEU A 10 1.44 5.88 -4.00
C LEU A 10 0.02 5.43 -3.62
N LEU A 11 -0.74 6.24 -2.88
CA LEU A 11 -2.14 5.91 -2.59
C LEU A 11 -3.02 5.83 -3.84
N LYS A 12 -2.72 6.60 -4.90
CA LYS A 12 -3.41 6.47 -6.19
C LYS A 12 -2.98 5.20 -6.94
N ALA A 13 -1.70 4.84 -6.86
CA ALA A 13 -1.18 3.63 -7.49
C ALA A 13 -1.71 2.32 -6.88
N LEU A 14 -2.37 2.38 -5.70
CA LEU A 14 -3.14 1.25 -5.16
C LEU A 14 -4.42 0.97 -5.96
N GLU A 15 -4.82 1.85 -6.88
CA GLU A 15 -6.00 1.68 -7.74
C GLU A 15 -5.62 1.32 -9.18
N ASP A 16 -4.34 1.02 -9.44
CA ASP A 16 -3.83 0.66 -10.76
C ASP A 16 -4.43 -0.67 -11.25
N GLU A 17 -4.60 -0.82 -12.57
CA GLU A 17 -5.16 -2.02 -13.17
C GLU A 17 -4.22 -3.23 -13.01
N ASP A 18 -2.90 -2.99 -13.01
CA ASP A 18 -1.88 -4.03 -12.89
C ASP A 18 -1.65 -4.42 -11.42
N GLU A 19 -1.88 -5.69 -11.09
CA GLU A 19 -1.63 -6.23 -9.75
C GLU A 19 -0.18 -6.11 -9.29
N LEU A 20 0.80 -6.09 -10.20
CA LEU A 20 2.21 -5.88 -9.87
C LEU A 20 2.46 -4.45 -9.42
N VAL A 21 1.79 -3.47 -10.02
CA VAL A 21 1.87 -2.07 -9.58
C VAL A 21 1.24 -1.93 -8.20
N ARG A 22 0.05 -2.51 -7.98
CA ARG A 22 -0.62 -2.44 -6.67
C ARG A 22 0.18 -3.12 -5.56
N SER A 23 0.73 -4.31 -5.80
CA SER A 23 1.53 -5.04 -4.80
C SER A 23 2.83 -4.29 -4.43
N HIS A 24 3.63 -3.84 -5.39
CA HIS A 24 4.83 -3.05 -5.10
C HIS A 24 4.50 -1.72 -4.40
N THR A 25 3.36 -1.12 -4.75
CA THR A 25 2.88 0.09 -4.08
C THR A 25 2.53 -0.18 -2.62
N ALA A 26 1.86 -1.30 -2.33
CA ALA A 26 1.56 -1.71 -0.96
C ALA A 26 2.83 -1.93 -0.14
N TRP A 27 3.83 -2.62 -0.70
CA TRP A 27 5.15 -2.81 -0.10
C TRP A 27 5.83 -1.46 0.21
N ALA A 28 5.86 -0.55 -0.76
CA ALA A 28 6.51 0.76 -0.61
C ALA A 28 5.84 1.61 0.47
N LEU A 29 4.51 1.62 0.53
CA LEU A 29 3.74 2.30 1.58
C LEU A 29 4.04 1.71 2.97
N GLY A 30 4.19 0.39 3.07
CA GLY A 30 4.64 -0.27 4.29
C GLY A 30 6.02 0.19 4.74
N LYS A 31 6.98 0.33 3.80
CA LYS A 31 8.34 0.84 4.09
C LYS A 31 8.38 2.32 4.49
N ILE A 32 7.48 3.14 3.94
CA ILE A 32 7.39 4.56 4.34
C ILE A 32 6.77 4.69 5.72
N SER A 33 5.83 3.80 6.06
CA SER A 33 5.09 3.78 7.33
C SER A 33 4.32 5.08 7.59
N GLY A 34 3.68 5.15 8.75
CA GLY A 34 2.90 6.30 9.21
C GLY A 34 1.40 6.21 8.93
N GLU A 35 0.64 7.03 9.66
CA GLU A 35 -0.81 6.91 9.76
C GLU A 35 -1.53 7.03 8.41
N LYS A 36 -1.07 7.93 7.53
CA LYS A 36 -1.68 8.13 6.22
C LYS A 36 -1.48 6.91 5.29
N ALA A 37 -0.29 6.31 5.31
CA ALA A 37 -0.01 5.11 4.54
C ALA A 37 -0.84 3.93 5.07
N LYS A 38 -0.88 3.75 6.39
CA LYS A 38 -1.69 2.73 7.06
C LYS A 38 -3.18 2.82 6.69
N LYS A 39 -3.79 4.00 6.83
CA LYS A 39 -5.21 4.22 6.47
C LYS A 39 -5.50 3.92 4.99
N GLY A 40 -4.56 4.25 4.12
CA GLY A 40 -4.68 3.95 2.70
C GLY A 40 -4.64 2.45 2.39
N LEU A 41 -3.69 1.73 3.00
CA LEU A 41 -3.57 0.28 2.91
C LEU A 41 -4.83 -0.42 3.46
N GLU A 42 -5.35 0.02 4.60
CA GLU A 42 -6.62 -0.50 5.17
C GLU A 42 -7.79 -0.31 4.20
N LYS A 43 -7.89 0.86 3.55
CA LYS A 43 -8.92 1.14 2.55
C LYS A 43 -8.78 0.27 1.30
N ALA A 44 -7.55 0.04 0.83
CA ALA A 44 -7.27 -0.76 -0.36
C ALA A 44 -7.48 -2.27 -0.15
N LEU A 45 -7.36 -2.74 1.09
CA LEU A 45 -7.53 -4.17 1.40
C LEU A 45 -8.94 -4.70 1.10
N SER A 46 -9.96 -3.86 1.32
CA SER A 46 -11.38 -4.27 1.19
C SER A 46 -11.79 -4.57 -0.27
N PRO A 47 -11.57 -3.66 -1.25
CA PRO A 47 -11.94 -3.92 -2.64
C PRO A 47 -10.96 -4.81 -3.40
N GLU A 48 -9.74 -5.04 -2.90
CA GLU A 48 -8.76 -5.87 -3.60
C GLU A 48 -9.32 -7.29 -3.81
N THR A 49 -9.00 -7.90 -4.94
CA THR A 49 -9.45 -9.26 -5.29
C THR A 49 -8.29 -10.21 -5.52
N ASN A 50 -7.14 -9.70 -5.95
CA ASN A 50 -5.93 -10.46 -6.15
C ASN A 50 -5.33 -10.89 -4.80
N LEU A 51 -5.14 -12.21 -4.63
CA LEU A 51 -4.65 -12.78 -3.38
C LEU A 51 -3.23 -12.33 -3.04
N ASN A 52 -2.35 -12.20 -4.04
CA ASN A 52 -0.97 -11.76 -3.81
C ASN A 52 -0.95 -10.32 -3.31
N VAL A 53 -1.74 -9.44 -3.91
CA VAL A 53 -1.85 -8.05 -3.47
C VAL A 53 -2.45 -7.96 -2.06
N LYS A 54 -3.45 -8.78 -1.73
CA LYS A 54 -4.00 -8.85 -0.35
C LYS A 54 -2.95 -9.23 0.67
N GLU A 55 -2.15 -10.26 0.40
CA GLU A 55 -1.10 -10.70 1.32
C GLU A 55 -0.01 -9.64 1.46
N GLU A 56 0.31 -8.91 0.39
CA GLU A 56 1.26 -7.81 0.46
C GLU A 56 0.71 -6.64 1.29
N ILE A 57 -0.56 -6.24 1.08
CA ILE A 57 -1.22 -5.20 1.90
C ILE A 57 -1.27 -5.62 3.37
N LYS A 58 -1.63 -6.87 3.67
CA LYS A 58 -1.63 -7.39 5.06
C LYS A 58 -0.23 -7.39 5.66
N SER A 59 0.78 -7.78 4.88
CA SER A 59 2.18 -7.77 5.31
C SER A 59 2.67 -6.35 5.59
N ALA A 60 2.30 -5.38 4.75
CA ALA A 60 2.59 -3.96 4.98
C ALA A 60 1.90 -3.40 6.23
N LEU A 61 0.69 -3.88 6.56
CA LEU A 61 -0.06 -3.47 7.75
C LEU A 61 0.42 -4.14 9.04
N SER A 62 0.97 -5.36 8.97
CA SER A 62 1.53 -6.09 10.11
C SER A 62 2.98 -5.70 10.40
N SER A 63 3.68 -5.18 9.40
CA SER A 63 5.07 -4.75 9.51
C SER A 63 5.20 -3.49 10.38
N ASN A 64 5.75 -3.67 11.59
CA ASN A 64 6.24 -2.60 12.47
C ASN A 64 7.73 -2.28 12.23
N TYR A 65 8.20 -2.27 10.98
CA TYR A 65 9.60 -1.88 10.69
C TYR A 65 9.83 -0.39 10.92
#